data_AF-A0A381V237-F1
#
_entry.id   AF-A0A381V237-F1
#
_cell.length_a   1.000
_cell.length_b   1.000
_cell.length_c   1.000
_cell.angle_alpha   90.00
_cell.angle_beta   90.00
_cell.angle_gamma   90.00
#
_symmetry.space_group_name_H-M   'P 1'
#
loop_
_entity.id
_entity.type
_entity.pdbx_description
1 polymer ?
#
loop_
_entity_poly.entity_id
_entity_poly.type
_entity_poly.pdbx_seq_one_letter_code
_entity_poly.pdbx_strand_id
1 'polypeptide(L)'
;MRFGMLHLFENPIEKSEHQVVTEQLELMVAAEEYGFDSIWPAEHHFTEYGYCASPALSLAAVASVTKQIRLGTGVVILPMNHPLRVAEDYAFLDLLSDGRVEFGMGRGYQPLEFQRYGIDQTTTRKRFEECVDIIRMAWNDGVVDFHGEFYDFTDVPVRPSPLQRQG
;
A
#
# COMPACT_ATOMS: atom_id res chain seq x y z
N MET A 1 4.76 -23.50 7.97
CA MET A 1 3.55 -22.66 8.03
C MET A 1 4.03 -21.23 8.26
N ARG A 2 3.46 -20.23 7.58
CA ARG A 2 3.79 -18.81 7.76
C ARG A 2 2.59 -18.08 8.36
N PHE A 3 2.83 -17.09 9.21
CA PHE A 3 1.83 -16.31 9.93
C PHE A 3 2.03 -14.82 9.69
N GLY A 4 0.94 -14.10 9.42
CA GLY A 4 0.94 -12.65 9.23
C GLY A 4 -0.04 -11.95 10.18
N MET A 5 0.24 -10.69 10.50
CA MET A 5 -0.60 -9.84 11.34
C MET A 5 -1.23 -8.71 10.51
N LEU A 6 -2.57 -8.66 10.48
CA LEU A 6 -3.33 -7.59 9.83
C LEU A 6 -3.54 -6.42 10.81
N HIS A 7 -3.32 -5.20 10.35
CA HIS A 7 -3.45 -3.98 11.16
C HIS A 7 -4.49 -3.04 10.57
N LEU A 8 -5.62 -2.90 11.25
CA LEU A 8 -6.73 -2.05 10.80
C LEU A 8 -6.61 -0.60 11.27
N PHE A 9 -5.85 -0.33 12.34
CA PHE A 9 -5.79 0.99 12.99
C PHE A 9 -7.17 1.47 13.47
N GLU A 10 -8.03 0.54 13.88
CA GLU A 10 -9.37 0.81 14.41
C GLU A 10 -9.32 1.46 15.81
N ASN A 11 -10.34 2.26 16.14
CA ASN A 11 -10.45 2.93 17.43
C ASN A 11 -11.82 2.73 18.10
N PRO A 12 -12.16 1.51 18.54
CA PRO A 12 -13.48 1.21 19.11
C PRO A 12 -13.70 1.78 20.53
N ILE A 13 -12.64 2.26 21.19
CA ILE A 13 -12.68 2.68 22.61
C ILE A 13 -12.23 4.13 22.83
N GLU A 14 -12.34 4.98 21.79
CA GLU A 14 -12.10 6.43 21.85
C GLU A 14 -10.71 6.84 22.41
N LYS A 15 -9.64 6.11 22.05
CA LYS A 15 -8.26 6.58 22.28
C LYS A 15 -7.99 7.83 21.45
N SER A 16 -6.97 8.60 21.82
CA SER A 16 -6.48 9.65 20.90
C SER A 16 -5.91 9.01 19.62
N GLU A 17 -6.09 9.66 18.48
CA GLU A 17 -5.56 9.19 17.18
C GLU A 17 -4.05 8.94 17.26
N HIS A 18 -3.31 9.81 17.98
CA HIS A 18 -1.89 9.63 18.25
C HIS A 18 -1.57 8.31 18.97
N GLN A 19 -2.35 7.95 20.00
CA GLN A 19 -2.16 6.68 20.72
C GLN A 19 -2.42 5.49 19.80
N VAL A 20 -3.49 5.51 18.99
CA VAL A 20 -3.80 4.41 18.06
C VAL A 20 -2.66 4.19 17.07
N VAL A 21 -2.19 5.26 16.43
CA VAL A 21 -1.08 5.17 15.46
C VAL A 21 0.19 4.68 16.11
N THR A 22 0.54 5.22 17.29
CA THR A 22 1.77 4.83 18.01
C THR A 22 1.73 3.36 18.42
N GLU A 23 0.66 2.92 19.08
CA GLU A 23 0.54 1.53 19.54
C GLU A 23 0.51 0.53 18.36
N GLN A 24 -0.14 0.88 17.24
CA GLN A 24 -0.16 0.03 16.06
C GLN A 24 1.24 -0.13 15.46
N LEU A 25 2.02 0.95 15.37
CA LEU A 25 3.40 0.87 14.91
C LEU A 25 4.28 0.05 15.87
N GLU A 26 4.11 0.23 17.18
CA GLU A 26 4.80 -0.59 18.19
C GLU A 26 4.49 -2.08 18.03
N LEU A 27 3.22 -2.44 17.83
CA LEU A 27 2.81 -3.83 17.57
C LEU A 27 3.39 -4.37 16.26
N MET A 28 3.39 -3.57 15.18
CA MET A 28 3.96 -3.95 13.90
C MET A 28 5.47 -4.21 14.01
N VAL A 29 6.21 -3.41 14.80
CA VAL A 29 7.64 -3.61 15.05
C VAL A 29 7.87 -4.87 15.90
N ALA A 30 7.10 -5.03 16.99
CA ALA A 30 7.22 -6.18 17.89
C ALA A 30 6.87 -7.52 17.23
N ALA A 31 6.11 -7.49 16.12
CA ALA A 31 5.73 -8.67 15.35
C ALA A 31 6.94 -9.55 14.97
N GLU A 32 8.08 -8.92 14.64
CA GLU A 32 9.32 -9.63 14.28
C GLU A 32 9.85 -10.44 15.47
N GLU A 33 9.90 -9.82 16.65
CA GLU A 33 10.37 -10.46 17.88
C GLU A 33 9.43 -11.58 18.36
N TYR A 34 8.14 -11.44 18.08
CA TYR A 34 7.14 -12.47 18.37
C TYR A 34 7.05 -13.59 17.34
N GLY A 35 7.89 -13.56 16.29
CA GLY A 35 8.02 -14.64 15.32
C GLY A 35 6.94 -14.64 14.22
N PHE A 36 6.27 -13.52 13.96
CA PHE A 36 5.44 -13.37 12.77
C PHE A 36 6.31 -13.20 11.52
N ASP A 37 5.87 -13.76 10.41
CA ASP A 37 6.58 -13.66 9.12
C ASP A 37 6.29 -12.34 8.40
N SER A 38 5.16 -11.69 8.69
CA SER A 38 4.70 -10.52 7.93
C SER A 38 3.69 -9.65 8.69
N ILE A 39 3.64 -8.37 8.33
CA ILE A 39 2.64 -7.39 8.79
C ILE A 39 1.88 -6.81 7.60
N TRP A 40 0.61 -6.45 7.82
CA TRP A 40 -0.32 -6.05 6.76
C TRP A 40 -1.23 -4.90 7.21
N PRO A 41 -0.78 -3.64 7.21
CA PRO A 41 -1.65 -2.47 7.37
C PRO A 41 -2.70 -2.39 6.25
N ALA A 42 -3.95 -2.15 6.65
CA ALA A 42 -5.09 -1.94 5.76
C ALA A 42 -5.32 -0.44 5.50
N GLU A 43 -5.47 -0.06 4.23
CA GLU A 43 -5.75 1.32 3.85
C GLU A 43 -7.20 1.70 4.15
N HIS A 44 -7.40 2.76 4.94
CA HIS A 44 -8.72 3.33 5.25
C HIS A 44 -8.67 4.84 5.38
N HIS A 45 -9.81 5.47 5.12
CA HIS A 45 -9.89 6.92 5.03
C HIS A 45 -11.06 7.51 5.80
N PHE A 46 -10.79 8.62 6.47
CA PHE A 46 -11.77 9.58 6.98
C PHE A 46 -12.78 9.07 8.04
N THR A 47 -12.55 7.91 8.65
CA THR A 47 -13.43 7.33 9.68
C THR A 47 -12.62 6.64 10.78
N GLU A 48 -13.24 6.40 11.93
CA GLU A 48 -12.68 5.66 13.07
C GLU A 48 -12.53 4.16 12.81
N TYR A 49 -12.99 3.68 11.64
CA TYR A 49 -12.81 2.29 11.21
C TYR A 49 -11.33 1.95 11.02
N GLY A 50 -10.52 2.90 10.56
CA GLY A 50 -9.08 2.71 10.39
C GLY A 50 -8.36 4.01 10.07
N TYR A 51 -7.30 4.31 10.81
CA TYR A 51 -6.51 5.53 10.65
C TYR A 51 -5.29 5.39 9.73
N CYS A 52 -5.05 4.22 9.14
CA CYS A 52 -3.95 4.03 8.19
C CYS A 52 -4.33 4.52 6.79
N ALA A 53 -4.19 5.82 6.54
CA ALA A 53 -4.44 6.40 5.22
C ALA A 53 -3.36 6.09 4.17
N SER A 54 -2.16 5.69 4.62
CA SER A 54 -1.05 5.32 3.74
C SER A 54 -0.28 4.13 4.31
N PRO A 55 -0.49 2.92 3.76
CA PRO A 55 0.29 1.75 4.13
C PRO A 55 1.79 1.94 3.84
N ALA A 56 2.16 2.69 2.79
CA ALA A 56 3.56 2.96 2.46
C ALA A 56 4.27 3.72 3.60
N LEU A 57 3.62 4.72 4.20
CA LEU A 57 4.21 5.49 5.31
C LEU A 57 4.38 4.64 6.58
N SER A 58 3.36 3.86 6.94
CA SER A 58 3.45 2.99 8.12
C SER A 58 4.49 1.89 7.94
N LEU A 59 4.55 1.27 6.76
CA LEU A 59 5.55 0.26 6.45
C LEU A 59 6.97 0.83 6.37
N ALA A 60 7.17 2.05 5.85
CA ALA A 60 8.47 2.71 5.84
C ALA A 60 9.00 2.96 7.27
N ALA A 61 8.13 3.37 8.19
CA ALA A 61 8.49 3.53 9.60
C ALA A 61 8.98 2.19 10.20
N VAL A 62 8.25 1.10 9.98
CA VAL A 62 8.63 -0.23 10.48
C VAL A 62 9.88 -0.77 9.77
N ALA A 63 10.01 -0.52 8.46
CA ALA A 63 11.16 -0.94 7.67
C ALA A 63 12.48 -0.40 8.24
N SER A 64 12.46 0.84 8.75
CA SER A 64 13.64 1.52 9.26
C SER A 64 14.23 0.89 10.53
N VAL A 65 13.42 0.17 11.31
CA VAL A 65 13.80 -0.40 12.62
C VAL A 65 13.78 -1.93 12.66
N THR A 66 13.17 -2.60 11.68
CA THR A 66 13.14 -4.07 11.54
C THR A 66 14.13 -4.56 10.49
N LYS A 67 14.45 -5.86 10.50
CA LYS A 67 15.45 -6.42 9.58
C LYS A 67 14.93 -7.54 8.68
N GLN A 68 13.98 -8.34 9.13
CA GLN A 68 13.60 -9.61 8.51
C GLN A 68 12.11 -9.67 8.15
N ILE A 69 11.23 -9.08 8.96
CA ILE A 69 9.78 -9.20 8.78
C ILE A 69 9.33 -8.65 7.42
N ARG A 70 8.43 -9.37 6.75
CA ARG A 70 7.89 -8.95 5.45
C ARG A 70 6.84 -7.86 5.61
N LEU A 71 6.89 -6.88 4.71
CA LEU A 71 6.16 -5.63 4.77
C LEU A 71 5.01 -5.66 3.75
N GLY A 72 3.88 -6.19 4.17
CA GLY A 72 2.72 -6.40 3.31
C GLY A 72 1.72 -5.25 3.32
N THR A 73 1.01 -5.05 2.22
CA THR A 73 -0.15 -4.14 2.17
C THR A 73 -1.44 -4.93 2.16
N GLY A 74 -2.35 -4.64 3.08
CA GLY A 74 -3.62 -5.38 3.26
C GLY A 74 -4.88 -4.54 3.07
N VAL A 75 -5.04 -3.70 2.04
CA VAL A 75 -4.36 -3.61 0.75
C VAL A 75 -4.22 -2.15 0.33
N VAL A 76 -3.44 -1.85 -0.72
CA VAL A 76 -3.52 -0.55 -1.39
C VAL A 76 -4.77 -0.47 -2.25
N ILE A 77 -5.56 0.59 -2.08
CA ILE A 77 -6.77 0.82 -2.88
C ILE A 77 -6.37 1.54 -4.16
N LEU A 78 -6.00 0.78 -5.20
CA LEU A 78 -5.44 1.35 -6.43
C LEU A 78 -6.34 2.40 -7.10
N PRO A 79 -7.69 2.25 -7.16
CA PRO A 79 -8.53 3.25 -7.79
C PRO A 79 -8.50 4.62 -7.10
N MET A 80 -8.11 4.70 -5.83
CA MET A 80 -8.01 5.95 -5.05
C MET A 80 -6.63 6.62 -5.15
N ASN A 81 -5.66 5.96 -5.78
CA ASN A 81 -4.27 6.40 -5.82
C ASN A 81 -3.80 6.62 -7.27
N HIS A 82 -2.84 7.52 -7.47
CA HIS A 82 -2.23 7.71 -8.78
C HIS A 82 -1.26 6.56 -9.09
N PRO A 83 -1.41 5.79 -10.18
CA PRO A 83 -0.67 4.54 -10.38
C PRO A 83 0.84 4.74 -10.50
N LEU A 84 1.31 5.81 -11.16
CA LEU A 84 2.74 6.13 -11.20
C LEU A 84 3.32 6.41 -9.81
N ARG A 85 2.56 7.10 -8.94
CA ARG A 85 3.02 7.41 -7.58
C ARG A 85 3.09 6.16 -6.72
N VAL A 86 2.10 5.27 -6.86
CA VAL A 86 2.12 3.95 -6.22
C VAL A 86 3.33 3.15 -6.68
N ALA A 87 3.63 3.13 -7.99
CA ALA A 87 4.80 2.43 -8.50
C ALA A 87 6.11 2.97 -7.87
N GLU A 88 6.28 4.29 -7.79
CA GLU A 88 7.44 4.93 -7.19
C GLU A 88 7.56 4.66 -5.68
N ASP A 89 6.48 4.88 -4.92
CA ASP A 89 6.49 4.75 -3.46
C ASP A 89 6.85 3.32 -3.03
N TYR A 90 6.28 2.31 -3.69
CA TYR A 90 6.53 0.91 -3.32
C TYR A 90 7.84 0.37 -3.89
N ALA A 91 8.33 0.88 -5.02
CA ALA A 91 9.70 0.59 -5.47
C ALA A 91 10.74 1.19 -4.51
N PHE A 92 10.49 2.41 -4.01
CA PHE A 92 11.34 3.04 -3.01
C PHE A 92 11.30 2.28 -1.68
N LEU A 93 10.12 1.89 -1.20
CA LEU A 93 9.97 1.09 0.02
C LEU A 93 10.67 -0.27 -0.11
N ASP A 94 10.61 -0.88 -1.29
CA ASP A 94 11.29 -2.14 -1.57
C ASP A 94 12.81 -2.01 -1.44
N LEU A 95 13.39 -0.95 -2.03
CA LEU A 95 14.81 -0.63 -1.84
C LEU A 95 15.16 -0.29 -0.40
N LEU A 96 14.33 0.52 0.27
CA LEU A 96 14.51 0.93 1.66
C LEU A 96 14.53 -0.27 2.60
N SER A 97 13.73 -1.29 2.29
CA SER A 97 13.54 -2.47 3.13
C SER A 97 14.44 -3.65 2.75
N ASP A 98 15.31 -3.51 1.75
CA ASP A 98 16.13 -4.61 1.19
C ASP A 98 15.27 -5.78 0.67
N GLY A 99 14.21 -5.47 -0.08
CA GLY A 99 13.42 -6.46 -0.80
C GLY A 99 12.37 -7.18 0.06
N ARG A 100 11.85 -6.54 1.11
CA ARG A 100 10.90 -7.15 2.04
C ARG A 100 9.43 -6.87 1.73
N VAL A 101 9.13 -6.08 0.70
CA VAL A 101 7.76 -5.66 0.38
C VAL A 101 6.94 -6.82 -0.17
N GLU A 102 5.69 -6.92 0.30
CA GLU A 102 4.64 -7.79 -0.24
C GLU A 102 3.46 -6.92 -0.70
N PHE A 103 3.37 -6.66 -2.01
CA PHE A 103 2.42 -5.67 -2.51
C PHE A 103 1.02 -6.26 -2.76
N GLY A 104 0.18 -6.21 -1.73
CA GLY A 104 -1.25 -6.50 -1.82
C GLY A 104 -2.05 -5.28 -2.31
N MET A 105 -2.86 -5.50 -3.33
CA MET A 105 -3.65 -4.47 -4.01
C MET A 105 -5.13 -4.85 -4.02
N GLY A 106 -6.01 -3.84 -4.01
CA GLY A 106 -7.45 -4.06 -4.08
C GLY A 106 -8.21 -2.91 -4.72
N ARG A 107 -9.49 -3.16 -4.92
CA ARG A 107 -10.41 -2.23 -5.58
C ARG A 107 -11.06 -1.23 -4.62
N GLY A 108 -11.00 -1.48 -3.32
CA GLY A 108 -11.77 -0.75 -2.31
C GLY A 108 -13.26 -1.09 -2.34
N TYR A 109 -13.95 -0.88 -1.21
CA TYR A 109 -15.37 -1.22 -1.07
C TYR A 109 -16.21 -0.19 -0.32
N GLN A 110 -15.60 0.77 0.39
CA GLN A 110 -16.30 1.72 1.27
C GLN A 110 -16.89 2.89 0.48
N PRO A 111 -18.24 3.01 0.32
CA PRO A 111 -18.84 4.03 -0.53
C PRO A 111 -18.54 5.47 -0.07
N LEU A 112 -18.43 5.69 1.25
CA LEU A 112 -18.13 6.99 1.84
C LEU A 112 -16.73 7.49 1.43
N GLU A 113 -15.75 6.60 1.40
CA GLU A 113 -14.37 6.95 1.01
C GLU A 113 -14.34 7.37 -0.47
N PHE A 114 -14.97 6.57 -1.35
CA PHE A 114 -15.10 6.90 -2.78
C PHE A 114 -15.80 8.24 -3.02
N GLN A 115 -16.89 8.50 -2.31
CA GLN A 115 -17.61 9.76 -2.40
C GLN A 115 -16.72 10.95 -2.03
N ARG A 116 -15.92 10.83 -0.96
CA ARG A 116 -15.04 11.91 -0.48
C ARG A 116 -13.84 12.15 -1.38
N TYR A 117 -13.34 11.11 -2.06
CA TYR A 117 -12.34 11.26 -3.12
C TYR A 117 -12.91 11.72 -4.46
N GLY A 118 -14.24 11.79 -4.60
CA GLY A 118 -14.89 12.19 -5.85
C GLY A 118 -14.77 11.13 -6.96
N ILE A 119 -14.68 9.85 -6.59
CA ILE A 119 -14.47 8.74 -7.52
C ILE A 119 -15.75 7.92 -7.62
N ASP A 120 -16.20 7.67 -8.85
CA ASP A 120 -17.33 6.77 -9.10
C ASP A 120 -16.94 5.32 -8.81
N GLN A 121 -17.55 4.74 -7.77
CA GLN A 121 -17.30 3.38 -7.33
C GLN A 121 -17.59 2.33 -8.42
N THR A 122 -18.49 2.61 -9.36
CA THR A 122 -18.81 1.70 -10.48
C THR A 122 -17.63 1.53 -11.44
N THR A 123 -16.73 2.52 -11.50
CA THR A 123 -15.54 2.52 -12.37
C THR A 123 -14.34 1.77 -11.76
N THR A 124 -14.43 1.37 -10.48
CA THR A 124 -13.30 0.79 -9.71
C THR A 124 -12.68 -0.43 -10.36
N ARG A 125 -13.46 -1.26 -11.06
CA ARG A 125 -12.92 -2.46 -11.72
C ARG A 125 -11.93 -2.09 -12.82
N LYS A 126 -12.35 -1.25 -13.76
CA LYS A 126 -11.52 -0.85 -14.90
C LYS A 126 -10.33 -0.01 -14.43
N ARG A 127 -10.54 0.95 -13.52
CA ARG A 127 -9.45 1.73 -12.91
C ARG A 127 -8.40 0.83 -12.26
N PHE A 128 -8.85 -0.19 -11.52
CA PHE A 128 -7.93 -1.14 -10.90
C PHE A 128 -7.13 -1.91 -11.96
N GLU A 129 -7.78 -2.45 -12.99
CA GLU A 129 -7.12 -3.18 -14.08
C GLU A 129 -6.04 -2.30 -14.76
N GLU A 130 -6.37 -1.05 -15.13
CA GLU A 130 -5.39 -0.11 -15.70
C GLU A 130 -4.24 0.22 -14.74
N CYS A 131 -4.54 0.47 -13.46
CA CYS A 131 -3.50 0.73 -12.46
C CYS A 131 -2.54 -0.47 -12.32
N VAL A 132 -3.03 -1.71 -12.35
CA VAL A 132 -2.17 -2.91 -12.28
C VAL A 132 -1.23 -2.96 -13.48
N ASP A 133 -1.74 -2.74 -14.69
CA ASP A 133 -0.93 -2.79 -15.91
C ASP A 133 0.14 -1.69 -15.91
N ILE A 134 -0.22 -0.47 -15.53
CA ILE A 134 0.70 0.66 -15.42
C ILE A 134 1.81 0.39 -14.39
N ILE A 135 1.45 -0.12 -13.20
CA ILE A 135 2.44 -0.42 -12.15
C ILE A 135 3.38 -1.55 -12.60
N ARG A 136 2.87 -2.56 -13.32
CA ARG A 136 3.70 -3.64 -13.87
C ARG A 136 4.69 -3.13 -14.92
N MET A 137 4.25 -2.29 -15.85
CA MET A 137 5.14 -1.65 -16.83
C MET A 137 6.23 -0.82 -16.12
N ALA A 138 5.83 -0.02 -15.13
CA ALA A 138 6.75 0.80 -14.35
C ALA A 138 7.84 -0.05 -13.66
N TRP A 139 7.49 -1.18 -13.07
CA TRP A 139 8.46 -2.02 -12.34
C TRP A 139 9.29 -2.94 -13.24
N ASN A 140 8.72 -3.45 -14.33
CA ASN A 140 9.41 -4.40 -15.21
C ASN A 140 10.26 -3.69 -16.28
N ASP A 141 9.70 -2.66 -16.90
CA ASP A 141 10.30 -1.99 -18.05
C ASP A 141 10.98 -0.67 -17.65
N GLY A 142 10.58 -0.10 -16.51
CA GLY A 142 11.10 1.18 -16.01
C GLY A 142 10.61 2.39 -16.81
N VAL A 143 9.68 2.19 -17.74
CA VAL A 143 9.02 3.21 -18.55
C VAL A 143 7.56 2.79 -18.73
N VAL A 144 6.64 3.74 -18.68
CA VAL A 144 5.21 3.51 -18.89
C VAL A 144 4.79 4.19 -20.18
N ASP A 145 4.36 3.37 -21.13
CA ASP A 145 3.64 3.78 -22.33
C ASP A 145 2.28 3.06 -22.29
N PHE A 146 1.21 3.80 -21.96
CA PHE A 146 -0.10 3.24 -21.65
C PHE A 146 -1.22 4.18 -22.07
N HIS A 147 -2.16 3.67 -22.86
CA HIS A 147 -3.30 4.43 -23.37
C HIS A 147 -4.61 3.71 -23.04
N GLY A 148 -5.24 4.09 -21.93
CA GLY A 148 -6.48 3.53 -21.41
C GLY A 148 -7.64 4.53 -21.36
N GLU A 149 -8.71 4.14 -20.66
CA GLU A 149 -9.90 4.96 -20.44
C GLU A 149 -9.67 6.01 -19.35
N PHE A 150 -8.87 5.70 -18.33
CA PHE A 150 -8.63 6.58 -17.18
C PHE A 150 -7.24 7.22 -17.18
N TYR A 151 -6.26 6.58 -17.82
CA TYR A 151 -4.88 7.05 -17.86
C TYR A 151 -4.33 7.02 -19.29
N ASP A 152 -3.57 8.06 -19.62
CA ASP A 152 -2.92 8.24 -20.91
C ASP A 152 -1.49 8.74 -20.64
N PHE A 153 -0.51 7.89 -20.90
CA PHE A 153 0.91 8.09 -20.64
C PHE A 153 1.72 7.71 -21.88
N THR A 154 2.66 8.56 -22.26
CA THR A 154 3.60 8.31 -23.36
C THR A 154 5.02 8.37 -22.83
N ASP A 155 5.77 7.29 -22.99
CA ASP A 155 7.19 7.18 -22.64
C ASP A 155 7.58 7.77 -21.26
N VAL A 156 6.78 7.53 -20.21
CA VAL A 156 7.03 8.10 -18.88
C VAL A 156 8.06 7.26 -18.11
N PRO A 157 9.30 7.73 -17.86
CA PRO A 157 10.26 6.97 -17.08
C PRO A 157 9.83 6.93 -15.60
N VAL A 158 9.82 5.75 -14.99
CA VAL A 158 9.49 5.58 -13.57
C VAL A 158 10.73 5.17 -12.79
N ARG A 159 11.06 5.93 -11.74
CA ARG A 159 12.23 5.68 -10.89
C ARG A 159 11.89 5.93 -9.42
N PRO A 160 12.47 5.16 -8.48
CA PRO A 160 13.41 4.08 -8.70
C PRO A 160 12.75 2.79 -9.23
N SER A 161 13.54 1.81 -9.65
CA SER A 161 13.07 0.44 -9.91
C SER A 161 13.15 -0.38 -8.61
N PRO A 162 12.21 -1.31 -8.36
CA PRO A 162 12.26 -2.16 -7.17
C PRO A 162 13.50 -3.07 -7.18
N LEU A 163 13.93 -3.49 -5.99
CA LEU A 163 15.01 -4.47 -5.83
C LEU A 163 14.52 -5.87 -6.23
N GLN A 164 13.31 -6.23 -5.79
CA GLN A 164 12.65 -7.47 -6.16
C GLN A 164 12.26 -7.42 -7.64
N ARG A 165 12.65 -8.45 -8.39
CA ARG A 165 12.16 -8.69 -9.75
C ARG A 165 10.92 -9.57 -9.69
N GLN A 166 9.89 -9.25 -10.45
CA GLN A 166 8.75 -10.15 -10.59
C GLN A 166 9.23 -11.48 -11.21
N GLY A 167 8.72 -12.59 -10.68
CA GLY A 167 8.88 -13.93 -11.27
C GLY A 167 7.83 -14.22 -12.32
#